data_AF-A0A6L8Q8U3-F1
#
_entry.id   AF-A0A6L8Q8U3-F1
#
_cell.length_a   1.000
_cell.length_b   1.000
_cell.length_c   1.000
_cell.angle_alpha   90.00
_cell.angle_beta   90.00
_cell.angle_gamma   90.00
#
_symmetry.space_group_name_H-M   'P 1'
#
loop_
_entity.id
_entity.type
_entity.pdbx_description
1 polymer ?
#
loop_
_entity_poly.entity_id
_entity_poly.type
_entity_poly.pdbx_seq_one_letter_code
_entity_poly.pdbx_strand_id
1 'polypeptide(L)'
;MKSLASITDKDIETIKMALNDSISDMNTELKQDISPEKKNGLIDFKAKYSRVFDKLKQSGSIYALNETELDIVAGGLNDAIELIEENLTDDLTEDESEEILGYKNDCQRLVDLLSL
;
A
#
# COMPACT_ATOMS: atom_id res chain seq x y z
N MET A 1 -1.71 -17.12 -13.68
CA MET A 1 -3.07 -16.92 -13.12
C MET A 1 -2.81 -16.63 -11.67
N LYS A 2 -2.96 -15.37 -11.25
CA LYS A 2 -2.70 -14.90 -9.88
C LYS A 2 -3.35 -15.87 -8.89
N SER A 3 -2.55 -16.70 -8.21
CA SER A 3 -3.08 -17.64 -7.22
C SER A 3 -3.26 -16.90 -5.90
N LEU A 4 -4.36 -16.17 -5.78
CA LEU A 4 -4.73 -15.41 -4.59
C LEU A 4 -5.17 -16.31 -3.41
N ALA A 5 -5.14 -17.63 -3.59
CA ALA A 5 -5.62 -18.62 -2.61
C ALA A 5 -4.80 -18.65 -1.32
N SER A 6 -3.57 -18.12 -1.33
CA SER A 6 -2.70 -18.03 -0.17
C SER A 6 -2.82 -16.71 0.61
N ILE A 7 -3.65 -15.76 0.14
CA ILE A 7 -3.84 -14.48 0.82
C ILE A 7 -4.68 -14.70 2.08
N THR A 8 -4.12 -14.31 3.22
CA THR A 8 -4.73 -14.47 4.55
C THR A 8 -5.41 -13.19 5.03
N ASP A 9 -6.16 -13.25 6.14
CA ASP A 9 -6.72 -12.04 6.77
C ASP A 9 -5.63 -11.06 7.21
N LYS A 10 -4.49 -11.58 7.69
CA LYS A 10 -3.31 -10.75 8.02
C LYS A 10 -2.83 -10.00 6.78
N ASP A 11 -2.80 -10.67 5.64
CA ASP A 11 -2.36 -10.07 4.38
C ASP A 11 -3.32 -8.95 3.93
N ILE A 12 -4.62 -9.11 4.16
CA ILE A 12 -5.60 -8.05 3.89
C ILE A 12 -5.37 -6.85 4.82
N GLU A 13 -5.02 -7.07 6.08
CA GLU A 13 -4.62 -5.96 6.98
C GLU A 13 -3.35 -5.26 6.49
N THR A 14 -2.31 -6.00 6.10
CA THR A 14 -1.07 -5.43 5.52
C THR A 14 -1.37 -4.58 4.29
N ILE A 15 -2.21 -5.06 3.38
CA ILE A 15 -2.62 -4.30 2.18
C ILE A 15 -3.35 -3.02 2.57
N LYS A 16 -4.29 -3.09 3.52
CA LYS A 16 -5.02 -1.92 3.98
C LYS A 16 -4.10 -0.90 4.64
N MET A 17 -3.12 -1.34 5.40
CA MET A 17 -2.09 -0.46 5.98
C MET A 17 -1.34 0.28 4.88
N ALA A 18 -0.76 -0.44 3.92
CA ALA A 18 0.01 0.16 2.82
C ALA A 18 -0.81 1.16 2.00
N LEU A 19 -2.05 0.81 1.64
CA LEU A 19 -2.95 1.74 0.94
C LEU A 19 -3.27 2.99 1.77
N ASN A 20 -3.47 2.83 3.09
CA ASN A 20 -3.77 3.93 3.98
C ASN A 20 -2.56 4.86 4.17
N ASP A 21 -1.36 4.31 4.21
CA ASP A 21 -0.11 5.07 4.27
C ASP A 21 0.03 5.97 3.03
N SER A 22 -0.11 5.40 1.81
CA SER A 22 -0.09 6.19 0.58
C SER A 22 -1.19 7.28 0.55
N ILE A 23 -2.39 6.98 1.06
CA ILE A 23 -3.48 7.97 1.18
C ILE A 23 -3.09 9.10 2.15
N SER A 24 -2.45 8.77 3.27
CA SER A 24 -1.97 9.73 4.26
C SER A 24 -0.90 10.65 3.67
N ASP A 25 0.03 10.10 2.90
CA ASP A 25 1.10 10.87 2.25
C ASP A 25 0.52 11.82 1.20
N MET A 26 -0.37 11.34 0.34
CA MET A 26 -1.09 12.19 -0.61
C MET A 26 -1.88 13.30 0.10
N ASN A 27 -2.51 13.02 1.24
CA ASN A 27 -3.19 14.05 2.04
C ASN A 27 -2.24 15.10 2.59
N THR A 28 -1.04 14.71 2.98
CA THR A 28 -0.01 15.62 3.48
C THR A 28 0.50 16.51 2.35
N GLU A 29 0.78 15.92 1.19
CA GLU A 29 1.24 16.65 0.02
C GLU A 29 0.18 17.63 -0.52
N LEU A 30 -1.10 17.24 -0.53
CA LEU A 30 -2.21 18.09 -0.97
C LEU A 30 -2.41 19.35 -0.11
N LYS A 31 -1.83 19.41 1.11
CA LYS A 31 -1.86 20.59 1.98
C LYS A 31 -0.75 21.59 1.66
N GLN A 32 0.25 21.20 0.86
CA GLN A 32 1.34 22.06 0.47
C GLN A 32 0.95 22.97 -0.70
N ASP A 33 1.77 23.99 -0.96
CA ASP A 33 1.62 24.83 -2.15
C ASP A 33 2.19 24.09 -3.38
N ILE A 34 1.30 23.50 -4.17
CA ILE A 34 1.63 22.68 -5.34
C ILE A 34 0.85 23.18 -6.57
N SER A 35 1.37 22.88 -7.77
CA SER A 35 0.70 23.31 -9.00
C SER A 35 -0.69 22.68 -9.15
N PRO A 36 -1.64 23.35 -9.84
CA PRO A 36 -2.97 22.79 -10.10
C PRO A 36 -2.96 21.42 -10.78
N GLU A 37 -2.02 21.21 -11.71
CA GLU A 37 -1.86 19.94 -12.44
C GLU A 37 -1.47 18.80 -11.48
N LYS A 38 -0.46 19.05 -10.63
CA LYS A 38 -0.03 18.08 -9.62
C LYS A 38 -1.17 17.76 -8.64
N LYS A 39 -1.88 18.81 -8.18
CA LYS A 39 -3.00 18.68 -7.26
C LYS A 39 -4.12 17.81 -7.83
N ASN A 40 -4.52 18.03 -9.07
CA ASN A 40 -5.56 17.24 -9.73
C ASN A 40 -5.13 15.77 -9.86
N GLY A 41 -3.86 15.53 -10.25
CA GLY A 41 -3.31 14.18 -10.29
C GLY A 41 -3.38 13.46 -8.94
N LEU A 42 -2.94 14.12 -7.86
CA LEU A 42 -2.99 13.55 -6.50
C LEU A 42 -4.41 13.27 -6.03
N ILE A 43 -5.38 14.14 -6.35
CA ILE A 43 -6.80 13.91 -6.02
C ILE A 43 -7.30 12.64 -6.73
N ASP A 44 -6.99 12.47 -8.01
CA ASP A 44 -7.41 11.31 -8.80
C ASP A 44 -6.75 10.01 -8.31
N PHE A 45 -5.45 10.03 -8.00
CA PHE A 45 -4.75 8.88 -7.44
C PHE A 45 -5.29 8.50 -6.07
N LYS A 46 -5.45 9.48 -5.17
CA LYS A 46 -6.03 9.26 -3.84
C LYS A 46 -7.42 8.64 -3.92
N ALA A 47 -8.27 9.11 -4.84
CA ALA A 47 -9.61 8.56 -5.02
C ALA A 47 -9.59 7.08 -5.42
N LYS A 48 -8.64 6.68 -6.28
CA LYS A 48 -8.45 5.27 -6.67
C LYS A 48 -8.03 4.40 -5.49
N TYR A 49 -7.01 4.83 -4.73
CA TYR A 49 -6.53 4.09 -3.55
C TYR A 49 -7.62 3.97 -2.49
N SER A 50 -8.33 5.08 -2.21
CA SER A 50 -9.42 5.11 -1.23
C SER A 50 -10.54 4.14 -1.60
N ARG A 51 -10.91 4.06 -2.89
CA ARG A 51 -11.92 3.12 -3.37
C ARG A 51 -11.52 1.65 -3.14
N VAL A 52 -10.26 1.31 -3.41
CA VAL A 52 -9.74 -0.05 -3.19
C VAL A 52 -9.70 -0.39 -1.70
N PHE A 53 -9.20 0.54 -0.88
CA PHE A 53 -9.20 0.40 0.58
C PHE A 53 -10.61 0.16 1.13
N ASP A 54 -11.59 0.96 0.71
CA ASP A 54 -12.98 0.82 1.16
C ASP A 54 -13.60 -0.52 0.75
N LYS A 55 -13.30 -1.00 -0.46
CA LYS A 55 -13.73 -2.34 -0.91
C LYS A 55 -13.15 -3.44 -0.04
N LEU A 56 -11.86 -3.38 0.29
CA LEU A 56 -11.20 -4.36 1.15
C LEU A 56 -11.76 -4.30 2.57
N LYS A 57 -12.07 -3.11 3.09
CA LYS A 57 -12.72 -2.93 4.40
C LYS A 57 -14.13 -3.53 4.44
N GLN A 58 -14.90 -3.38 3.36
CA GLN A 58 -16.28 -3.88 3.29
C GLN A 58 -16.35 -5.40 3.06
N SER A 59 -15.48 -5.93 2.21
CA SER A 59 -15.50 -7.34 1.81
C SER A 59 -14.61 -8.24 2.66
N GLY A 60 -13.55 -7.68 3.24
CA GLY A 60 -12.47 -8.45 3.87
C GLY A 60 -11.70 -9.35 2.90
N SER A 61 -11.83 -9.16 1.58
CA SER A 61 -11.34 -10.14 0.61
C SER A 61 -10.71 -9.51 -0.63
N ILE A 62 -9.53 -10.01 -0.99
CA ILE A 62 -8.82 -9.63 -2.22
C ILE A 62 -9.61 -9.98 -3.49
N TYR A 63 -10.48 -11.00 -3.44
CA TYR A 63 -11.30 -11.42 -4.57
C TYR A 63 -12.42 -10.44 -4.94
N ALA A 64 -12.66 -9.42 -4.10
CA ALA A 64 -13.58 -8.33 -4.42
C ALA A 64 -12.99 -7.30 -5.40
N LEU A 65 -11.70 -7.42 -5.70
CA LEU A 65 -10.96 -6.50 -6.57
C LEU A 65 -10.86 -7.03 -8.00
N ASN A 66 -10.97 -6.13 -8.97
CA ASN A 66 -10.63 -6.43 -10.36
C ASN A 66 -9.12 -6.24 -10.62
N GLU A 67 -8.67 -6.58 -11.82
CA GLU A 67 -7.24 -6.50 -12.20
C GLU A 67 -6.63 -5.12 -11.99
N THR A 68 -7.31 -4.05 -12.43
CA THR A 68 -6.84 -2.67 -12.22
C THR A 68 -6.77 -2.30 -10.73
N GLU A 69 -7.66 -2.84 -9.91
CA GLU A 69 -7.65 -2.62 -8.46
C GLU A 69 -6.55 -3.45 -7.78
N LEU A 70 -6.22 -4.63 -8.30
CA LEU A 70 -5.06 -5.39 -7.86
C LEU A 70 -3.74 -4.69 -8.23
N ASP A 71 -3.69 -4.00 -9.37
CA ASP A 71 -2.53 -3.18 -9.74
C ASP A 71 -2.36 -1.99 -8.80
N ILE A 72 -3.47 -1.39 -8.32
CA ILE A 72 -3.43 -0.35 -7.29
C ILE A 72 -2.92 -0.90 -5.96
N VAL A 73 -3.35 -2.11 -5.56
CA VAL A 73 -2.79 -2.78 -4.38
C VAL A 73 -1.29 -2.98 -4.52
N ALA A 74 -0.83 -3.50 -5.66
CA ALA A 74 0.60 -3.69 -5.91
C ALA A 74 1.36 -2.35 -5.88
N GLY A 75 0.77 -1.26 -6.39
CA GLY A 75 1.31 0.09 -6.28
C GLY A 75 1.52 0.51 -4.83
N GLY A 76 0.47 0.50 -4.01
CA GLY A 76 0.58 0.91 -2.60
C GLY A 76 1.54 0.04 -1.78
N LEU A 77 1.62 -1.26 -2.05
CA LEU A 77 2.61 -2.13 -1.40
C LEU A 77 4.05 -1.77 -1.80
N ASN A 78 4.30 -1.45 -3.07
CA ASN A 78 5.62 -1.00 -3.53
C ASN A 78 5.97 0.37 -2.95
N ASP A 79 5.02 1.31 -2.89
CA ASP A 79 5.21 2.62 -2.27
C ASP A 79 5.67 2.46 -0.80
N ALA A 80 5.05 1.53 -0.06
CA ALA A 80 5.43 1.24 1.32
C ALA A 80 6.83 0.61 1.44
N ILE A 81 7.21 -0.27 0.51
CA ILE A 81 8.56 -0.87 0.46
C ILE A 81 9.60 0.21 0.21
N GLU A 82 9.39 1.05 -0.81
CA GLU A 82 10.29 2.15 -1.18
C GLU A 82 10.46 3.12 0.00
N LEU A 83 9.36 3.53 0.64
CA LEU A 83 9.40 4.41 1.81
C LEU A 83 10.25 3.83 2.94
N ILE A 84 10.13 2.53 3.22
CA ILE A 84 10.95 1.87 4.24
C ILE A 84 12.42 1.84 3.81
N GLU A 85 12.71 1.50 2.55
CA GLU A 85 14.08 1.45 2.04
C GLU A 85 14.78 2.82 2.06
N GLU A 86 14.05 3.90 1.78
CA GLU A 86 14.57 5.26 1.82
C GLU A 86 14.80 5.79 3.24
N ASN A 87 14.03 5.31 4.22
CA ASN A 87 14.04 5.80 5.60
C ASN A 87 14.63 4.81 6.61
N LEU A 88 15.16 3.67 6.17
CA LEU A 88 15.82 2.72 7.06
C LEU A 88 17.17 3.28 7.52
N THR A 89 17.33 3.40 8.84
CA THR A 89 18.50 4.02 9.48
C THR A 89 19.10 3.11 10.55
N ASP A 90 20.40 3.27 10.83
CA ASP A 90 21.15 2.46 11.81
C ASP A 90 20.89 2.86 13.28
N ASP A 91 20.04 3.86 13.55
CA ASP A 91 19.69 4.34 14.89
C ASP A 91 18.45 3.67 15.50
N LEU A 92 17.83 2.75 14.77
CA LEU A 92 16.73 1.92 15.26
C LEU A 92 17.22 0.89 16.27
N THR A 93 16.38 0.60 17.27
CA THR A 93 16.59 -0.58 18.14
C THR A 93 16.40 -1.88 17.35
N GLU A 94 16.89 -2.99 17.89
CA GLU A 94 16.74 -4.31 17.26
C GLU A 94 15.25 -4.66 17.07
N ASP A 95 14.43 -4.42 18.09
CA ASP A 95 12.98 -4.66 18.04
C ASP A 95 12.27 -3.79 16.97
N GLU A 96 12.59 -2.50 16.90
CA GLU A 96 12.02 -1.60 15.88
C GLU A 96 12.43 -2.01 14.46
N SER A 97 13.69 -2.40 14.30
CA SER A 97 14.21 -2.88 13.01
C SER A 97 13.52 -4.18 12.58
N GLU A 98 13.32 -5.12 13.50
CA GLU A 98 12.62 -6.38 13.21
C GLU A 98 11.16 -6.12 12.78
N GLU A 99 10.44 -5.22 13.46
CA GLU A 99 9.05 -4.89 13.11
C GLU A 99 8.96 -4.22 11.72
N ILE A 100 9.81 -3.23 11.45
CA ILE A 100 9.83 -2.50 10.17
C ILE A 100 10.19 -3.44 9.01
N LEU A 101 11.23 -4.26 9.19
CA LEU A 101 11.64 -5.24 8.18
C LEU A 101 10.58 -6.34 8.01
N GLY A 102 9.90 -6.74 9.09
CA GLY A 102 8.77 -7.66 9.05
C GLY A 102 7.64 -7.15 8.15
N TYR A 103 7.22 -5.89 8.35
CA TYR A 103 6.21 -5.25 7.50
C TYR A 103 6.66 -5.15 6.04
N LYS A 104 7.90 -4.70 5.79
CA LYS A 104 8.48 -4.66 4.43
C LYS A 104 8.44 -6.03 3.75
N ASN A 105 8.84 -7.09 4.46
CA ASN A 105 8.88 -8.45 3.94
C ASN A 105 7.46 -8.97 3.63
N ASP A 106 6.48 -8.65 4.47
CA ASP A 106 5.07 -8.97 4.20
C ASP A 106 4.58 -8.25 2.93
N CYS A 107 4.90 -6.96 2.76
CA CYS A 107 4.58 -6.21 1.54
C CYS A 107 5.22 -6.83 0.29
N GLN A 108 6.51 -7.15 0.36
CA GLN A 108 7.24 -7.75 -0.77
C GLN A 108 6.62 -9.08 -1.20
N ARG A 109 6.33 -9.96 -0.24
CA ARG A 109 5.67 -11.24 -0.53
C ARG A 109 4.33 -11.04 -1.23
N LEU A 110 3.57 -10.02 -0.84
CA LEU A 110 2.26 -9.73 -1.44
C LEU A 110 2.39 -9.19 -2.87
N VAL A 111 3.38 -8.33 -3.14
CA VAL A 111 3.69 -7.89 -4.51
C VAL A 111 4.05 -9.08 -5.40
N ASP A 112 4.86 -10.00 -4.89
CA ASP A 112 5.27 -11.21 -5.63
C ASP A 112 4.05 -12.08 -5.98
N LEU A 113 3.12 -12.25 -5.03
CA LEU A 113 1.87 -12.99 -5.26
C LEU A 113 0.95 -12.32 -6.28
N LEU A 114 0.92 -10.98 -6.32
CA LEU A 114 0.10 -10.20 -7.24
C LEU A 114 0.69 -10.10 -8.65
N SER A 115 1.97 -10.45 -8.84
CA SER A 115 2.68 -10.35 -10.11
C SER A 115 2.66 -11.64 -10.97
N LEU A 116 2.10 -12.76 -10.45
CA LEU A 116 2.07 -14.12 -11.06
C LEU A 116 0.77 -14.45 -11.85
#